data_AF-A0A960RVT0-F1
#
_entry.id   AF-A0A960RVT0-F1
#
_cell.length_a   1.000
_cell.length_b   1.000
_cell.length_c   1.000
_cell.angle_alpha   90.00
_cell.angle_beta   90.00
_cell.angle_gamma   90.00
#
_symmetry.space_group_name_H-M   'P 1'
#
loop_
_entity.id
_entity.type
_entity.pdbx_description
1 polymer ?
#
loop_
_entity_poly.entity_id
_entity_poly.type
_entity_poly.pdbx_seq_one_letter_code
_entity_poly.pdbx_strand_id
1 'polypeptide(L)'
;MRTILKLLVCFLFAATLHAYEHCGEGIYIERNIPENHEGPRIAILTAVISKDQADKSQSYKSYNYADIVKFGTCSKEAYAKKNGYDYIIATEKLDDCYGIRSLRPLECAWSKLGLIARYLDQYDWVFWSDADSVFLNFDKRLEEYIDDQYALIACSIAPSTISSYVFTRASRINTGEVFYRNCEIAKFIIKEAWKNQKDITPGSFEQQRVNNCILDHYLEEYVKVYSQKHFNTSPSEFELGDFIVHMYAYHGRELFNKFNELEEKYGYIVKTVVEDLIANGSISLDDYLRYQGFSKIEGHCKLGGTTQPDFLETLVRERPHIHFIGEIGFKGGHSSEVFLQTRHDTQVISFDIASHEYVAVGKEYLDIKYPGRHQLIIGNSMESVPEFSEDNPSTVFDMVFIDGGHGYGIALADIINMQALSDENTVVIVDDLTIPTVRKAYDECIENGILKEISLHRSKHKGWAECRYQY
;
A
#
# COMPACT_ATOMS: atom_id res chain seq x y z
N MET A 1 9.77 -24.43 -15.54
CA MET A 1 9.67 -24.15 -14.09
C MET A 1 11.03 -23.73 -13.59
N ARG A 2 11.13 -22.49 -13.07
CA ARG A 2 12.32 -21.61 -12.94
C ARG A 2 12.68 -20.80 -14.20
N THR A 3 12.77 -19.49 -13.97
CA THR A 3 13.32 -18.39 -14.80
C THR A 3 12.37 -17.72 -15.78
N ILE A 4 12.53 -16.38 -15.90
CA ILE A 4 11.91 -15.34 -16.76
C ILE A 4 10.93 -14.46 -15.93
N LEU A 5 11.06 -13.13 -15.78
CA LEU A 5 12.08 -12.15 -16.15
C LEU A 5 11.78 -10.83 -15.39
N LYS A 6 12.84 -10.09 -15.08
CA LYS A 6 12.86 -8.68 -14.66
C LYS A 6 12.35 -7.73 -15.77
N LEU A 7 11.97 -6.51 -15.37
CA LEU A 7 11.60 -5.32 -16.19
C LEU A 7 10.18 -5.43 -16.78
N LEU A 8 9.23 -4.51 -16.57
CA LEU A 8 9.28 -3.04 -16.54
C LEU A 8 8.11 -2.53 -15.66
N VAL A 9 8.34 -1.68 -14.67
CA VAL A 9 7.30 -0.77 -14.15
C VAL A 9 7.88 0.65 -14.19
N CYS A 10 7.78 1.26 -15.36
CA CYS A 10 8.05 2.68 -15.54
C CYS A 10 6.80 3.45 -15.11
N PHE A 11 6.98 4.40 -14.19
CA PHE A 11 6.01 5.39 -13.73
C PHE A 11 4.73 4.80 -13.15
N LEU A 12 4.48 5.00 -11.84
CA LEU A 12 3.17 5.35 -11.25
C LEU A 12 3.23 5.26 -9.72
N PHE A 13 3.95 6.20 -9.07
CA PHE A 13 3.75 6.49 -7.64
C PHE A 13 2.79 7.66 -7.40
N ALA A 14 2.27 8.27 -8.47
CA ALA A 14 1.54 9.55 -8.40
C ALA A 14 0.05 9.47 -8.76
N ALA A 15 -0.59 8.30 -8.74
CA ALA A 15 -2.02 8.23 -9.05
C ALA A 15 -2.80 7.28 -8.15
N THR A 16 -3.68 7.91 -7.37
CA THR A 16 -4.90 7.43 -6.68
C THR A 16 -4.73 6.68 -5.36
N LEU A 17 -4.56 7.51 -4.33
CA LEU A 17 -4.82 7.24 -2.92
C LEU A 17 -6.34 7.16 -2.65
N HIS A 18 -6.80 6.11 -2.00
CA HIS A 18 -8.08 6.12 -1.27
C HIS A 18 -7.92 5.84 0.24
N ALA A 19 -6.78 5.25 0.68
CA ALA A 19 -6.50 5.06 2.12
C ALA A 19 -5.61 6.14 2.73
N TYR A 20 -4.92 6.89 1.89
CA TYR A 20 -4.14 8.03 2.33
C TYR A 20 -4.90 9.32 2.05
N GLU A 21 -4.82 10.27 2.98
CA GLU A 21 -5.22 11.65 2.75
C GLU A 21 -4.13 12.35 1.92
N HIS A 22 -4.48 12.88 0.74
CA HIS A 22 -3.56 13.69 -0.07
C HIS A 22 -3.61 15.15 0.41
N CYS A 23 -2.57 15.61 1.10
CA CYS A 23 -2.55 16.96 1.69
C CYS A 23 -1.93 18.04 0.79
N GLY A 24 -1.49 17.71 -0.43
CA GLY A 24 -0.71 18.60 -1.30
C GLY A 24 0.79 18.31 -1.24
N GLU A 25 1.56 18.82 -2.21
CA GLU A 25 3.04 18.72 -2.25
C GLU A 25 3.57 17.27 -2.13
N GLY A 26 2.86 16.31 -2.74
CA GLY A 26 3.22 14.90 -2.69
C GLY A 26 3.22 14.29 -1.27
N ILE A 27 2.45 14.84 -0.33
CA ILE A 27 2.32 14.30 1.02
C ILE A 27 1.07 13.44 1.15
N TYR A 28 1.28 12.27 1.74
CA TYR A 28 0.28 11.24 1.94
C TYR A 28 0.24 10.85 3.43
N ILE A 29 -0.95 10.83 4.02
CA ILE A 29 -1.16 10.40 5.42
C ILE A 29 -2.08 9.18 5.52
N GLU A 30 -1.61 8.09 6.11
CA GLU A 30 -2.45 6.99 6.58
C GLU A 30 -2.76 7.21 8.07
N ARG A 31 -4.05 7.32 8.40
CA ARG A 31 -4.54 7.56 9.77
C ARG A 31 -4.81 6.22 10.44
N ASN A 32 -3.99 5.84 11.41
CA ASN A 32 -4.14 4.57 12.14
C ASN A 32 -4.36 4.77 13.65
N ILE A 33 -4.20 5.99 14.17
CA ILE A 33 -4.47 6.28 15.59
C ILE A 33 -5.99 6.18 15.84
N PRO A 34 -6.46 5.29 16.73
CA PRO A 34 -7.89 5.17 17.05
C PRO A 34 -8.46 6.42 17.72
N GLU A 35 -9.76 6.69 17.55
CA GLU A 35 -10.43 7.82 18.21
C GLU A 35 -10.34 7.77 19.74
N ASN A 36 -10.31 6.56 20.31
CA ASN A 36 -10.20 6.29 21.74
C ASN A 36 -8.77 5.94 22.19
N HIS A 37 -7.75 6.37 21.43
CA HIS A 37 -6.33 6.13 21.76
C HIS A 37 -5.97 6.66 23.15
N GLU A 38 -5.34 5.81 23.96
CA GLU A 38 -4.77 6.16 25.27
C GLU A 38 -3.24 6.23 25.17
N GLY A 39 -2.64 7.23 25.81
CA GLY A 39 -1.19 7.47 25.76
C GLY A 39 -0.78 8.48 24.69
N PRO A 40 0.53 8.59 24.42
CA PRO A 40 1.04 9.60 23.50
C PRO A 40 0.59 9.29 22.06
N ARG A 41 0.15 10.32 21.34
CA ARG A 41 -0.10 10.27 19.90
C ARG A 41 1.23 10.36 19.18
N ILE A 42 1.58 9.32 18.42
CA ILE A 42 2.85 9.22 17.70
C ILE A 42 2.58 9.05 16.20
N ALA A 43 3.26 9.85 15.38
CA ALA A 43 3.30 9.66 13.93
C ALA A 43 4.68 9.22 13.46
N ILE A 44 4.71 8.29 12.51
CA ILE A 44 5.92 7.87 11.79
C ILE A 44 6.01 8.67 10.49
N LEU A 45 7.11 9.38 10.30
CA LEU A 45 7.36 10.21 9.12
C LEU A 45 8.51 9.64 8.31
N THR A 46 8.35 9.62 6.98
CA THR A 46 9.42 9.30 6.04
C THR A 46 9.32 10.14 4.76
N ALA A 47 10.35 10.14 3.94
CA ALA A 47 10.31 10.78 2.63
C ALA A 47 11.02 9.94 1.55
N VAL A 48 10.31 9.68 0.46
CA VAL A 48 10.83 8.99 -0.74
C VAL A 48 10.79 9.96 -1.91
N ILE A 49 11.80 10.82 -1.95
CA ILE A 49 11.87 11.88 -2.95
C ILE A 49 12.65 11.36 -4.15
N SER A 50 11.94 11.06 -5.24
CA SER A 50 12.55 10.59 -6.47
C SER A 50 13.53 11.64 -7.02
N LYS A 51 14.80 11.28 -7.12
CA LYS A 51 15.74 11.91 -8.06
C LYS A 51 15.86 10.96 -9.24
N ASP A 52 15.66 11.44 -10.46
CA ASP A 52 16.21 10.77 -11.64
C ASP A 52 17.74 10.71 -11.46
N GLN A 53 18.26 9.58 -10.97
CA GLN A 53 19.68 9.35 -10.91
C GLN A 53 20.13 8.84 -12.28
N ALA A 54 20.52 9.77 -13.15
CA ALA A 54 21.22 9.43 -14.36
C ALA A 54 22.61 8.88 -13.99
N ASP A 55 22.78 7.56 -14.06
CA ASP A 55 24.10 6.94 -14.07
C ASP A 55 24.80 7.32 -15.39
N LYS A 56 25.72 8.29 -15.32
CA LYS A 56 26.50 8.75 -16.49
C LYS A 56 27.63 7.78 -16.87
N SER A 57 27.72 6.60 -16.24
CA SER A 57 28.82 5.67 -16.50
C SER A 57 28.45 4.47 -17.37
N GLN A 58 27.17 4.07 -17.46
CA GLN A 58 26.74 2.97 -18.34
C GLN A 58 25.30 3.17 -18.82
N SER A 59 25.10 3.02 -20.13
CA SER A 59 23.78 2.94 -20.74
C SER A 59 23.01 1.71 -20.21
N TYR A 60 21.74 1.89 -19.87
CA TYR A 60 20.72 0.86 -19.57
C TYR A 60 20.66 0.25 -18.15
N LYS A 61 20.45 1.07 -17.11
CA LYS A 61 19.45 0.84 -16.03
C LYS A 61 19.46 2.01 -15.03
N SER A 62 18.44 2.86 -15.06
CA SER A 62 18.15 3.75 -13.93
C SER A 62 17.57 2.92 -12.79
N TYR A 63 18.13 3.02 -11.59
CA TYR A 63 17.50 2.48 -10.38
C TYR A 63 16.69 3.61 -9.77
N ASN A 64 15.36 3.51 -9.87
CA ASN A 64 14.48 4.44 -9.18
C ASN A 64 14.64 4.24 -7.66
N TYR A 65 14.93 5.31 -6.93
CA TYR A 65 15.12 5.24 -5.48
C TYR A 65 13.88 4.67 -4.77
N ALA A 66 12.68 5.02 -5.25
CA ALA A 66 11.43 4.49 -4.70
C ALA A 66 11.35 2.96 -4.81
N ASP A 67 11.80 2.39 -5.92
CA ASP A 67 11.80 0.93 -6.12
C ASP A 67 12.82 0.25 -5.20
N ILE A 68 13.97 0.90 -4.96
CA ILE A 68 15.01 0.39 -4.05
C ILE A 68 14.48 0.28 -2.63
N VAL A 69 13.81 1.31 -2.13
CA VAL A 69 13.39 1.41 -0.72
C VAL A 69 11.98 0.86 -0.47
N LYS A 70 11.32 0.30 -1.49
CA LYS A 70 9.94 -0.20 -1.42
C LYS A 70 9.73 -1.13 -0.23
N PHE A 71 10.61 -2.11 -0.04
CA PHE A 71 10.54 -3.04 1.09
C PHE A 71 10.55 -2.32 2.45
N GLY A 72 11.40 -1.29 2.59
CA GLY A 72 11.48 -0.48 3.81
C GLY A 72 10.22 0.35 4.06
N THR A 73 9.65 0.96 3.02
CA THR A 73 8.39 1.70 3.16
C THR A 73 7.20 0.79 3.46
N CYS A 74 7.11 -0.40 2.83
CA CYS A 74 6.05 -1.37 3.10
C CYS A 74 6.13 -1.88 4.55
N SER A 75 7.34 -2.14 5.03
CA SER A 75 7.59 -2.53 6.43
C SER A 75 7.13 -1.45 7.41
N LYS A 76 7.43 -0.17 7.16
CA LYS A 76 6.98 0.96 7.98
C LYS A 76 5.47 1.11 8.01
N GLU A 77 4.82 1.04 6.84
CA GLU A 77 3.37 1.17 6.71
C GLU A 77 2.66 0.03 7.46
N ALA A 78 3.10 -1.23 7.26
CA ALA A 78 2.57 -2.38 8.00
C ALA A 78 2.80 -2.26 9.52
N TYR A 79 3.97 -1.75 9.94
CA TYR A 79 4.28 -1.55 11.35
C TYR A 79 3.37 -0.50 11.98
N ALA A 80 3.21 0.64 11.30
CA ALA A 80 2.35 1.74 11.71
C ALA A 80 0.90 1.27 11.87
N LYS A 81 0.41 0.49 10.90
CA LYS A 81 -0.94 -0.05 10.91
C LYS A 81 -1.17 -1.07 12.02
N LYS A 82 -0.25 -2.03 12.20
CA LYS A 82 -0.33 -3.02 13.30
C LYS A 82 -0.34 -2.35 14.67
N ASN A 83 0.42 -1.26 14.83
CA ASN A 83 0.65 -0.64 16.13
C ASN A 83 -0.18 0.63 16.39
N GLY A 84 -1.02 1.06 15.45
CA GLY A 84 -1.90 2.22 15.62
C GLY A 84 -1.14 3.56 15.61
N TYR A 85 -0.14 3.72 14.73
CA TYR A 85 0.56 4.98 14.50
C TYR A 85 0.17 5.58 13.16
N ASP A 86 -0.09 6.89 13.11
CA ASP A 86 -0.27 7.57 11.82
C ASP A 86 1.03 7.48 11.02
N TYR A 87 0.94 7.17 9.73
CA TYR A 87 2.09 7.06 8.84
C TYR A 87 2.03 8.14 7.77
N ILE A 88 3.08 8.96 7.70
CA ILE A 88 3.16 10.12 6.82
C ILE A 88 4.36 9.99 5.91
N ILE A 89 4.12 10.00 4.61
CA ILE A 89 5.16 9.90 3.58
C ILE A 89 5.11 11.09 2.63
N ALA A 90 6.26 11.76 2.46
CA ALA A 90 6.46 12.78 1.44
C ALA A 90 7.17 12.20 0.21
N THR A 91 6.67 12.53 -0.97
CA THR A 91 7.23 12.08 -2.26
C THR A 91 7.85 13.21 -3.08
N GLU A 92 7.59 14.46 -2.69
CA GLU A 92 8.18 15.66 -3.28
C GLU A 92 9.13 16.34 -2.29
N LYS A 93 9.99 17.23 -2.83
CA LYS A 93 10.88 18.04 -1.99
C LYS A 93 10.08 19.10 -1.26
N LEU A 94 10.39 19.28 0.02
CA LEU A 94 9.90 20.39 0.82
C LEU A 94 10.99 21.44 0.93
N ASP A 95 10.64 22.69 0.66
CA ASP A 95 11.56 23.82 0.65
C ASP A 95 11.26 24.84 1.76
N ASP A 96 10.41 24.49 2.72
CA ASP A 96 10.07 25.32 3.88
C ASP A 96 10.14 24.54 5.20
N CYS A 97 10.37 25.28 6.29
CA CYS A 97 10.31 24.77 7.66
C CYS A 97 9.81 25.90 8.57
N TYR A 98 8.68 25.68 9.27
CA TYR A 98 8.00 26.71 10.07
C TYR A 98 7.83 28.05 9.33
N GLY A 99 7.43 27.99 8.06
CA GLY A 99 7.22 29.18 7.21
C GLY A 99 8.51 29.87 6.75
N ILE A 100 9.69 29.35 7.10
CA ILE A 100 10.98 29.84 6.60
C ILE A 100 11.33 29.06 5.34
N ARG A 101 11.25 29.71 4.18
CA ARG A 101 11.67 29.11 2.91
C ARG A 101 13.19 29.02 2.81
N SER A 102 13.65 27.98 2.13
CA SER A 102 15.06 27.83 1.79
C SER A 102 15.53 28.94 0.86
N LEU A 103 16.75 29.44 1.08
CA LEU A 103 17.36 30.46 0.24
C LEU A 103 17.93 29.89 -1.07
N ARG A 104 18.00 28.56 -1.20
CA ARG A 104 18.55 27.85 -2.36
C ARG A 104 17.92 26.47 -2.54
N PRO A 105 18.06 25.81 -3.69
CA PRO A 105 17.67 24.41 -3.83
C PRO A 105 18.45 23.51 -2.83
N LEU A 106 17.74 22.73 -2.01
CA LEU A 106 18.34 21.81 -1.04
C LEU A 106 18.33 20.35 -1.55
N GLU A 107 19.26 19.57 -1.01
CA GLU A 107 19.29 18.13 -1.11
C GLU A 107 18.10 17.50 -0.35
N CYS A 108 17.68 16.30 -0.77
CA CYS A 108 16.46 15.66 -0.24
C CYS A 108 16.50 15.41 1.28
N ALA A 109 17.69 15.25 1.86
CA ALA A 109 17.87 15.02 3.29
C ALA A 109 17.30 16.17 4.16
N TRP A 110 17.21 17.39 3.59
CA TRP A 110 16.64 18.55 4.27
C TRP A 110 15.11 18.52 4.37
N SER A 111 14.42 17.83 3.47
CA SER A 111 12.94 17.73 3.50
C SER A 111 12.43 17.13 4.82
N LYS A 112 13.26 16.36 5.52
CA LYS A 112 13.05 15.86 6.88
C LYS A 112 12.58 16.94 7.85
N LEU A 113 13.36 18.02 7.96
CA LEU A 113 13.04 19.09 8.91
C LEU A 113 11.75 19.81 8.53
N GLY A 114 11.49 19.98 7.23
CA GLY A 114 10.24 20.55 6.72
C GLY A 114 9.02 19.69 7.06
N LEU A 115 9.11 18.37 6.82
CA LEU A 115 8.01 17.45 7.10
C LEU A 115 7.74 17.34 8.60
N ILE A 116 8.79 17.21 9.42
CA ILE A 116 8.66 17.20 10.88
C ILE A 116 8.01 18.50 11.36
N ALA A 117 8.49 19.66 10.90
CA ALA A 117 7.93 20.96 11.32
C ALA A 117 6.44 21.10 10.97
N ARG A 118 6.00 20.51 9.85
CA ARG A 118 4.61 20.58 9.40
C ARG A 118 3.64 19.76 10.25
N TYR A 119 4.11 18.66 10.83
CA TYR A 119 3.26 17.73 11.56
C TYR A 119 3.51 17.67 13.07
N LEU A 120 4.64 18.17 13.58
CA LEU A 120 4.98 18.07 15.00
C LEU A 120 3.89 18.62 15.91
N ASP A 121 3.24 19.72 15.55
CA ASP A 121 2.18 20.34 16.35
C ASP A 121 0.90 19.48 16.49
N GLN A 122 0.74 18.43 15.66
CA GLN A 122 -0.45 17.57 15.64
C GLN A 122 -0.31 16.30 16.49
N TYR A 123 0.89 16.02 17.00
CA TYR A 123 1.22 14.81 17.75
C TYR A 123 1.97 15.17 19.04
N ASP A 124 2.02 14.24 20.00
CA ASP A 124 2.87 14.40 21.19
C ASP A 124 4.33 14.12 20.82
N TRP A 125 4.52 13.15 19.93
CA TRP A 125 5.82 12.76 19.37
C TRP A 125 5.72 12.50 17.88
N VAL A 126 6.78 12.84 17.16
CA VAL A 126 7.00 12.45 15.78
C VAL A 126 8.25 11.59 15.73
N PHE A 127 8.16 10.41 15.13
CA PHE A 127 9.29 9.55 14.83
C PHE A 127 9.64 9.68 13.35
N TRP A 128 10.78 10.30 13.06
CA TRP A 128 11.35 10.28 11.72
C TRP A 128 12.12 8.99 11.49
N SER A 129 11.87 8.37 10.33
CA SER A 129 12.55 7.17 9.87
C SER A 129 12.97 7.32 8.41
N ASP A 130 14.28 7.25 8.13
CA ASP A 130 14.83 7.37 6.78
C ASP A 130 14.27 6.26 5.87
N ALA A 131 14.12 6.55 4.57
CA ALA A 131 13.50 5.61 3.64
C ALA A 131 14.31 4.30 3.50
N ASP A 132 15.63 4.38 3.64
CA ASP A 132 16.57 3.25 3.60
C ASP A 132 16.68 2.48 4.92
N SER A 133 15.59 2.40 5.69
CA SER A 133 15.47 1.54 6.88
C SER A 133 14.28 0.59 6.81
N VAL A 134 14.33 -0.51 7.57
CA VAL A 134 13.27 -1.53 7.63
C VAL A 134 12.99 -1.90 9.08
N PHE A 135 11.70 -1.96 9.44
CA PHE A 135 11.22 -2.47 10.71
C PHE A 135 11.09 -4.00 10.60
N LEU A 136 11.80 -4.74 11.45
CA LEU A 136 11.81 -6.20 11.44
C LEU A 136 11.39 -6.83 12.77
N ASN A 137 11.17 -6.03 13.81
CA ASN A 137 10.45 -6.46 15.01
C ASN A 137 9.19 -5.61 15.18
N PHE A 138 8.04 -6.26 14.98
CA PHE A 138 6.74 -5.61 14.98
C PHE A 138 6.05 -5.57 16.35
N ASP A 139 6.65 -6.23 17.35
CA ASP A 139 6.13 -6.29 18.72
C ASP A 139 6.74 -5.20 19.61
N LYS A 140 7.89 -4.65 19.20
CA LYS A 140 8.49 -3.50 19.84
C LYS A 140 7.67 -2.25 19.59
N ARG A 141 7.41 -1.50 20.64
CA ARG A 141 6.59 -0.28 20.65
C ARG A 141 7.48 0.96 20.65
N LEU A 142 7.09 2.00 19.92
CA LEU A 142 7.79 3.29 19.93
C LEU A 142 7.82 3.92 21.33
N GLU A 143 6.80 3.64 22.13
CA GLU A 143 6.66 4.08 23.52
C GLU A 143 7.78 3.53 24.43
N GLU A 144 8.46 2.43 24.07
CA GLU A 144 9.60 1.90 24.83
C GLU A 144 10.80 2.86 24.86
N TYR A 145 10.88 3.79 23.91
CA TYR A 145 12.06 4.61 23.68
C TYR A 145 11.88 6.08 24.07
N ILE A 146 10.63 6.56 24.15
CA ILE A 146 10.32 7.96 24.45
C ILE A 146 10.41 8.28 25.94
N ASP A 147 10.72 9.54 26.24
CA ASP A 147 10.89 10.05 27.60
C ASP A 147 10.67 11.56 27.59
N ASP A 148 9.61 11.99 28.26
CA ASP A 148 9.12 13.37 28.24
C ASP A 148 10.08 14.40 28.85
N GLN A 149 11.17 13.96 29.50
CA GLN A 149 12.23 14.87 29.95
C GLN A 149 13.07 15.40 28.78
N TYR A 150 13.05 14.73 27.63
CA TYR A 150 13.89 15.04 26.49
C TYR A 150 13.07 15.63 25.35
N ALA A 151 13.68 16.58 24.64
CA ALA A 151 13.11 17.18 23.44
C ALA A 151 13.38 16.33 22.19
N LEU A 152 14.51 15.61 22.19
CA LEU A 152 14.98 14.82 21.07
C LEU A 152 15.58 13.50 21.58
N ILE A 153 15.25 12.40 20.91
CA ILE A 153 15.77 11.06 21.23
C ILE A 153 16.22 10.39 19.95
N ALA A 154 17.48 9.95 19.89
CA ALA A 154 18.07 9.35 18.70
C ALA A 154 19.12 8.30 19.05
N CYS A 155 19.64 7.59 18.06
CA CYS A 155 20.79 6.72 18.24
C CYS A 155 22.11 7.42 17.94
N SER A 156 23.20 6.93 18.50
CA SER A 156 24.56 7.44 18.26
C SER A 156 25.07 7.18 16.83
N ILE A 157 25.97 8.04 16.34
CA ILE A 157 26.66 7.83 15.05
C ILE A 157 27.64 6.66 15.09
N ALA A 158 28.20 6.37 16.27
CA ALA A 158 29.15 5.28 16.47
C ALA A 158 28.57 4.21 17.41
N PRO A 159 28.97 2.94 17.26
CA PRO A 159 28.60 1.88 18.20
C PRO A 159 29.00 2.24 19.63
N SER A 160 28.16 1.85 20.59
CA SER A 160 28.40 2.06 22.02
C SER A 160 27.97 0.82 22.79
N THR A 161 28.75 0.46 23.81
CA THR A 161 28.39 -0.60 24.77
C THR A 161 27.45 -0.10 25.87
N ILE A 162 27.25 1.22 25.98
CA ILE A 162 26.30 1.84 26.89
C ILE A 162 24.94 1.91 26.20
N SER A 163 23.89 1.42 26.86
CA SER A 163 22.55 1.33 26.27
C SER A 163 21.95 2.71 25.95
N SER A 164 22.00 3.65 26.90
CA SER A 164 21.54 5.01 26.73
C SER A 164 22.29 6.01 27.60
N TYR A 165 22.44 7.25 27.14
CA TYR A 165 23.12 8.33 27.84
C TYR A 165 22.66 9.71 27.30
N VAL A 166 23.07 10.79 27.96
CA VAL A 166 22.81 12.17 27.52
C VAL A 166 23.81 12.56 26.42
N PHE A 167 23.34 13.33 25.43
CA PHE A 167 24.17 13.80 24.31
C PHE A 167 25.49 14.43 24.77
N THR A 168 26.57 14.16 24.03
CA THR A 168 27.85 14.84 24.21
C THR A 168 28.54 15.06 22.88
N ARG A 169 29.59 15.89 22.85
CA ARG A 169 30.43 16.08 21.66
C ARG A 169 31.04 14.78 21.13
N ALA A 170 31.33 13.82 22.01
CA ALA A 170 31.87 12.50 21.65
C ALA A 170 30.79 11.50 21.21
N SER A 171 29.51 11.83 21.39
CA SER A 171 28.40 10.91 21.24
C SER A 171 27.24 11.51 20.44
N ARG A 172 27.62 12.18 19.35
CA ARG A 172 26.73 12.75 18.33
C ARG A 172 25.71 11.74 17.84
N ILE A 173 24.57 12.25 17.40
CA ILE A 173 23.41 11.45 16.96
C ILE A 173 23.38 11.25 15.45
N ASN A 174 22.95 10.06 15.04
CA ASN A 174 22.48 9.79 13.68
C ASN A 174 21.01 10.25 13.60
N THR A 175 20.68 11.05 12.59
CA THR A 175 19.34 11.63 12.46
C THR A 175 18.43 10.88 11.48
N GLY A 176 18.78 9.66 11.09
CA GLY A 176 17.93 8.83 10.25
C GLY A 176 16.81 8.12 11.00
N GLU A 177 16.95 7.94 12.31
CA GLU A 177 15.91 7.39 13.19
C GLU A 177 15.85 8.26 14.45
N VAL A 178 14.84 9.14 14.56
CA VAL A 178 14.79 10.19 15.60
C VAL A 178 13.37 10.49 16.05
N PHE A 179 13.20 10.57 17.37
CA PHE A 179 12.00 11.12 17.99
C PHE A 179 12.17 12.61 18.25
N TYR A 180 11.17 13.40 17.84
CA TYR A 180 10.99 14.79 18.23
C TYR A 180 9.73 14.90 19.09
N ARG A 181 9.88 15.43 20.31
CA ARG A 181 8.74 15.76 21.17
C ARG A 181 8.11 17.06 20.71
N ASN A 182 6.79 17.18 20.74
CA ASN A 182 6.13 18.46 20.51
C ASN A 182 6.36 19.40 21.70
N CYS A 183 7.47 20.13 21.65
CA CYS A 183 7.88 21.09 22.66
C CYS A 183 8.72 22.22 22.06
N GLU A 184 8.83 23.33 22.76
CA GLU A 184 9.53 24.52 22.28
C GLU A 184 11.02 24.27 21.98
N ILE A 185 11.68 23.39 22.74
CA ILE A 185 13.09 23.05 22.53
C ILE A 185 13.28 22.28 21.22
N ALA A 186 12.44 21.28 20.94
CA ALA A 186 12.49 20.54 19.68
C ALA A 186 12.22 21.47 18.49
N LYS A 187 11.21 22.34 18.60
CA LYS A 187 10.88 23.35 17.58
C LYS A 187 12.05 24.30 17.34
N PHE A 188 12.72 24.74 18.39
CA PHE A 188 13.93 25.56 18.31
C PHE A 188 15.05 24.84 17.57
N ILE A 189 15.37 23.59 17.94
CA ILE A 189 16.42 22.80 17.28
C ILE A 189 16.13 22.66 15.78
N ILE A 190 14.89 22.29 15.41
CA ILE A 190 14.46 22.14 14.02
C ILE A 190 14.65 23.47 13.25
N LYS A 191 14.16 24.58 13.83
CA LYS A 191 14.19 25.89 13.20
C LYS A 191 15.59 26.46 13.06
N GLU A 192 16.45 26.31 14.07
CA GLU A 192 17.83 26.81 14.04
C GLU A 192 18.73 25.95 13.14
N ALA A 193 18.54 24.63 13.12
CA ALA A 193 19.20 23.76 12.16
C ALA A 193 18.83 24.15 10.72
N TRP A 194 17.58 24.56 10.49
CA TRP A 194 17.10 25.02 9.18
C TRP A 194 17.61 26.40 8.76
N LYS A 195 17.64 27.41 9.65
CA LYS A 195 17.96 28.81 9.30
C LYS A 195 19.38 29.02 8.77
N ASN A 196 20.34 28.23 9.22
CA ASN A 196 21.76 28.47 8.96
C ASN A 196 22.24 27.92 7.61
N GLN A 197 21.47 28.19 6.54
CA GLN A 197 21.72 27.65 5.20
C GLN A 197 22.83 28.35 4.41
N LYS A 198 23.24 29.56 4.81
CA LYS A 198 24.19 30.39 4.05
C LYS A 198 25.60 29.78 3.97
N ASP A 199 25.99 28.99 4.97
CA ASP A 199 27.32 28.38 5.07
C ASP A 199 27.31 26.88 4.74
N ILE A 200 26.27 26.37 4.06
CA ILE A 200 26.21 24.95 3.71
C ILE A 200 27.11 24.67 2.51
N THR A 201 28.24 24.02 2.75
CA THR A 201 29.03 23.37 1.70
C THR A 201 28.28 22.15 1.16
N PRO A 202 28.40 21.81 -0.14
CA PRO A 202 27.84 20.58 -0.68
C PRO A 202 28.23 19.36 0.17
N GLY A 203 27.23 18.53 0.54
CA GLY A 203 27.43 17.38 1.43
C GLY A 203 27.29 17.66 2.94
N SER A 204 27.10 18.92 3.35
CA SER A 204 26.66 19.23 4.72
C SER A 204 25.14 19.06 4.81
N PHE A 205 24.73 17.98 5.48
CA PHE A 205 23.33 17.61 5.65
C PHE A 205 22.76 18.07 7.01
N GLU A 206 21.46 17.95 7.17
CA GLU A 206 20.70 18.33 8.35
C GLU A 206 21.22 17.65 9.63
N GLN A 207 21.69 16.39 9.56
CA GLN A 207 22.29 15.69 10.71
C GLN A 207 23.38 16.52 11.40
N GLN A 208 24.30 17.06 10.60
CA GLN A 208 25.40 17.87 11.13
C GLN A 208 24.88 19.14 11.78
N ARG A 209 23.84 19.75 11.21
CA ARG A 209 23.25 20.99 11.73
C ARG A 209 22.45 20.79 13.00
N VAL A 210 21.70 19.71 13.10
CA VAL A 210 21.04 19.32 14.35
C VAL A 210 22.08 19.11 15.45
N ASN A 211 23.13 18.33 15.19
CA ASN A 211 24.22 18.11 16.15
C ASN A 211 24.93 19.40 16.56
N ASN A 212 25.23 20.29 15.61
CA ASN A 212 25.87 21.57 15.91
C ASN A 212 24.93 22.51 16.69
N CYS A 213 23.66 22.59 16.32
CA CYS A 213 22.67 23.38 17.04
C CYS A 213 22.59 22.98 18.53
N ILE A 214 22.60 21.67 18.82
CA ILE A 214 22.60 21.18 20.20
C ILE A 214 23.82 21.69 20.97
N LEU A 215 25.02 21.59 20.38
CA LEU A 215 26.28 22.02 21.00
C LEU A 215 26.40 23.54 21.13
N ASP A 216 26.06 24.27 20.07
CA ASP A 216 26.24 25.73 19.98
C ASP A 216 25.27 26.47 20.92
N HIS A 217 24.16 25.82 21.30
CA HIS A 217 23.13 26.36 22.19
C HIS A 217 23.07 25.67 23.56
N TYR A 218 24.02 24.80 23.90
CA TYR A 218 24.10 24.12 25.20
C TYR A 218 22.83 23.32 25.56
N LEU A 219 22.27 22.59 24.59
CA LEU A 219 21.02 21.85 24.72
C LEU A 219 21.21 20.36 25.04
N GLU A 220 22.41 19.94 25.43
CA GLU A 220 22.78 18.53 25.59
C GLU A 220 21.86 17.79 26.57
N GLU A 221 21.47 18.44 27.67
CA GLU A 221 20.61 17.84 28.71
C GLU A 221 19.20 17.47 28.21
N TYR A 222 18.75 18.09 27.10
CA TYR A 222 17.45 17.83 26.49
C TYR A 222 17.49 16.77 25.38
N VAL A 223 18.64 16.12 25.17
CA VAL A 223 18.82 15.13 24.10
C VAL A 223 19.28 13.79 24.69
N LYS A 224 18.43 12.77 24.53
CA LYS A 224 18.74 11.39 24.91
C LYS A 224 19.34 10.64 23.72
N VAL A 225 20.39 9.88 23.97
CA VAL A 225 21.09 9.09 22.96
C VAL A 225 21.07 7.63 23.36
N TYR A 226 20.53 6.79 22.48
CA TYR A 226 20.63 5.33 22.58
C TYR A 226 21.81 4.80 21.75
N SER A 227 22.28 3.60 22.07
CA SER A 227 23.16 2.88 21.15
C SER A 227 22.41 2.45 19.89
N GLN A 228 23.12 2.33 18.77
CA GLN A 228 22.58 1.93 17.46
C GLN A 228 21.69 0.69 17.50
N LYS A 229 22.02 -0.28 18.36
CA LYS A 229 21.29 -1.56 18.51
C LYS A 229 19.81 -1.41 18.90
N HIS A 230 19.38 -0.24 19.40
CA HIS A 230 18.00 -0.03 19.85
C HIS A 230 17.02 0.14 18.70
N PHE A 231 17.28 1.10 17.80
CA PHE A 231 16.38 1.45 16.69
C PHE A 231 17.12 2.06 15.50
N ASN A 232 18.41 1.80 15.34
CA ASN A 232 19.22 2.32 14.22
C ASN A 232 20.37 1.36 13.90
N THR A 233 20.06 0.06 13.78
CA THR A 233 21.05 -1.02 13.70
C THR A 233 21.63 -1.13 12.29
N SER A 234 22.95 -1.27 12.17
CA SER A 234 23.59 -1.48 10.87
C SER A 234 23.29 -2.88 10.30
N PRO A 235 23.24 -3.09 8.97
CA PRO A 235 22.96 -4.42 8.40
C PRO A 235 23.98 -5.49 8.80
N SER A 236 25.23 -5.10 9.09
CA SER A 236 26.29 -6.01 9.55
C SER A 236 26.13 -6.47 11.00
N GLU A 237 25.41 -5.71 11.83
CA GLU A 237 25.20 -6.00 13.26
C GLU A 237 23.77 -6.46 13.56
N PHE A 238 22.92 -6.49 12.55
CA PHE A 238 21.52 -6.88 12.67
C PHE A 238 21.40 -8.38 13.00
N GLU A 239 20.62 -8.65 14.04
CA GLU A 239 20.23 -9.98 14.47
C GLU A 239 18.71 -10.07 14.54
N LEU A 240 18.16 -11.27 14.32
CA LEU A 240 16.72 -11.47 14.39
C LEU A 240 16.22 -11.11 15.80
N GLY A 241 15.20 -10.25 15.87
CA GLY A 241 14.69 -9.68 17.12
C GLY A 241 15.07 -8.21 17.33
N ASP A 242 16.06 -7.70 16.60
CA ASP A 242 16.35 -6.26 16.55
C ASP A 242 15.20 -5.48 15.91
N PHE A 243 15.07 -4.22 16.29
CA PHE A 243 13.91 -3.41 15.91
C PHE A 243 13.97 -2.93 14.46
N ILE A 244 14.94 -2.07 14.16
CA ILE A 244 15.08 -1.39 12.87
C ILE A 244 16.49 -1.63 12.34
N VAL A 245 16.58 -2.04 11.08
CA VAL A 245 17.82 -2.09 10.32
C VAL A 245 17.90 -0.88 9.39
N HIS A 246 19.00 -0.14 9.43
CA HIS A 246 19.18 1.12 8.71
C HIS A 246 20.41 1.05 7.79
N MET A 247 20.20 1.24 6.49
CA MET A 247 21.22 1.08 5.44
C MET A 247 21.99 2.37 5.14
N TYR A 248 22.17 3.24 6.14
CA TYR A 248 22.80 4.57 6.02
C TYR A 248 24.18 4.61 5.35
N ALA A 249 24.88 3.47 5.26
CA ALA A 249 26.20 3.36 4.64
C ALA A 249 26.17 2.98 3.14
N TYR A 250 24.98 2.72 2.56
CA TYR A 250 24.84 2.18 1.21
C TYR A 250 24.09 3.14 0.28
N HIS A 251 24.53 3.21 -0.98
CA HIS A 251 23.90 4.06 -2.00
C HIS A 251 23.79 3.33 -3.35
N GLY A 252 22.89 3.81 -4.21
CA GLY A 252 22.76 3.33 -5.59
C GLY A 252 22.59 1.81 -5.69
N ARG A 253 23.46 1.16 -6.49
CA ARG A 253 23.41 -0.30 -6.71
C ARG A 253 23.71 -1.09 -5.43
N GLU A 254 24.58 -0.59 -4.56
CA GLU A 254 24.90 -1.29 -3.31
C GLU A 254 23.68 -1.32 -2.38
N LEU A 255 22.98 -0.18 -2.29
CA LEU A 255 21.73 -0.09 -1.53
C LEU A 255 20.67 -1.05 -2.08
N PHE A 256 20.49 -1.07 -3.41
CA PHE A 256 19.58 -2.02 -4.08
C PHE A 256 19.91 -3.47 -3.74
N ASN A 257 21.19 -3.86 -3.82
CA ASN A 257 21.61 -5.22 -3.50
C ASN A 257 21.36 -5.56 -2.02
N LYS A 258 21.60 -4.62 -1.11
CA LYS A 258 21.36 -4.81 0.32
C LYS A 258 19.89 -4.95 0.67
N PHE A 259 19.01 -4.16 0.05
CA PHE A 259 17.57 -4.33 0.19
C PHE A 259 17.10 -5.70 -0.30
N ASN A 260 17.54 -6.14 -1.48
CA ASN A 260 17.16 -7.46 -1.98
C ASN A 260 17.64 -8.60 -1.07
N GLU A 261 18.87 -8.53 -0.55
CA GLU A 261 19.39 -9.53 0.39
C GLU A 261 18.56 -9.57 1.68
N LEU A 262 18.17 -8.40 2.18
CA LEU A 262 17.37 -8.27 3.39
C LEU A 262 15.94 -8.79 3.17
N GLU A 263 15.31 -8.45 2.04
CA GLU A 263 13.97 -8.90 1.66
C GLU A 263 13.94 -10.41 1.39
N GLU A 264 14.93 -10.98 0.71
CA GLU A 264 15.04 -12.43 0.51
C GLU A 264 15.15 -13.18 1.85
N LYS A 265 15.90 -12.62 2.81
CA LYS A 265 16.16 -13.25 4.09
C LYS A 265 15.03 -13.07 5.12
N TYR A 266 14.40 -11.90 5.15
CA TYR A 266 13.48 -11.49 6.21
C TYR A 266 12.12 -10.99 5.71
N GLY A 267 11.88 -10.97 4.41
CA GLY A 267 10.62 -10.50 3.82
C GLY A 267 9.39 -11.28 4.32
N TYR A 268 9.59 -12.54 4.71
CA TYR A 268 8.52 -13.36 5.32
C TYR A 268 7.95 -12.73 6.61
N ILE A 269 8.74 -11.97 7.38
CA ILE A 269 8.28 -11.31 8.61
C ILE A 269 7.25 -10.24 8.28
N VAL A 270 7.57 -9.37 7.32
CA VAL A 270 6.67 -8.32 6.84
C VAL A 270 5.44 -8.96 6.18
N LYS A 271 5.65 -10.02 5.38
CA LYS A 271 4.57 -10.74 4.72
C LYS A 271 3.55 -11.29 5.71
N THR A 272 3.99 -12.01 6.75
CA THR A 272 3.10 -12.59 7.76
C THR A 272 2.28 -11.51 8.47
N VAL A 273 2.88 -10.37 8.81
CA VAL A 273 2.13 -9.26 9.42
C VAL A 273 1.07 -8.70 8.47
N VAL A 274 1.40 -8.54 7.19
CA VAL A 274 0.43 -8.08 6.17
C VAL A 274 -0.70 -9.10 6.00
N GLU A 275 -0.41 -10.39 5.98
CA GLU A 275 -1.41 -11.46 5.91
C GLU A 275 -2.35 -11.42 7.13
N ASP A 276 -1.83 -11.25 8.35
CA ASP A 276 -2.63 -11.11 9.57
C ASP A 276 -3.53 -9.86 9.52
N LEU A 277 -3.02 -8.74 9.01
CA LEU A 277 -3.77 -7.50 8.83
C LEU A 277 -4.85 -7.63 7.74
N ILE A 278 -4.64 -8.43 6.70
CA ILE A 278 -5.69 -8.74 5.71
C ILE A 278 -6.77 -9.60 6.36
N ALA A 279 -6.38 -10.66 7.06
CA ALA A 279 -7.28 -11.61 7.69
C ALA A 279 -8.18 -10.95 8.75
N ASN A 280 -7.65 -10.01 9.52
CA ASN A 280 -8.43 -9.27 10.53
C ASN A 280 -9.22 -8.06 9.97
N GLY A 281 -9.07 -7.78 8.67
CA GLY A 281 -9.80 -6.72 7.99
C GLY A 281 -9.18 -5.32 8.06
N SER A 282 -8.00 -5.17 8.67
CA SER A 282 -7.28 -3.90 8.75
C SER A 282 -6.69 -3.47 7.39
N ILE A 283 -6.36 -4.42 6.51
CA ILE A 283 -5.99 -4.16 5.12
C ILE A 283 -7.16 -4.53 4.20
N SER A 284 -7.56 -3.56 3.37
CA SER A 284 -8.53 -3.76 2.28
C SER A 284 -7.85 -4.31 1.01
N LEU A 285 -8.65 -4.79 0.05
CA LEU A 285 -8.14 -5.24 -1.24
C LEU A 285 -7.38 -4.11 -1.97
N ASP A 286 -7.91 -2.88 -1.90
CA ASP A 286 -7.29 -1.70 -2.50
C ASP A 286 -5.97 -1.33 -1.82
N ASP A 287 -5.90 -1.47 -0.49
CA ASP A 287 -4.64 -1.34 0.24
C ASP A 287 -3.62 -2.37 -0.23
N TYR A 288 -4.02 -3.64 -0.34
CA TYR A 288 -3.13 -4.72 -0.75
C TYR A 288 -2.62 -4.58 -2.18
N LEU A 289 -3.51 -4.26 -3.12
CA LEU A 289 -3.13 -4.00 -4.51
C LEU A 289 -2.16 -2.82 -4.59
N ARG A 290 -2.37 -1.77 -3.79
CA ARG A 290 -1.43 -0.64 -3.68
C ARG A 290 -0.08 -1.06 -3.08
N TYR A 291 -0.05 -1.84 -1.99
CA TYR A 291 1.19 -2.36 -1.39
C TYR A 291 2.04 -3.10 -2.44
N GLN A 292 1.37 -3.84 -3.33
CA GLN A 292 2.04 -4.55 -4.41
C GLN A 292 2.47 -3.65 -5.59
N GLY A 293 2.00 -2.40 -5.63
CA GLY A 293 2.39 -1.40 -6.64
C GLY A 293 1.35 -1.19 -7.75
N PHE A 294 0.14 -1.71 -7.58
CA PHE A 294 -0.96 -1.53 -8.54
C PHE A 294 -1.81 -0.33 -8.15
N SER A 295 -1.83 0.70 -9.01
CA SER A 295 -2.54 1.96 -8.74
C SER A 295 -3.70 2.24 -9.72
N LYS A 296 -3.79 1.48 -10.82
CA LYS A 296 -4.90 1.49 -11.76
C LYS A 296 -5.37 0.05 -11.98
N ILE A 297 -6.65 -0.17 -11.75
CA ILE A 297 -7.27 -1.49 -11.80
C ILE A 297 -8.52 -1.36 -12.66
N GLU A 298 -8.62 -2.19 -13.69
CA GLU A 298 -9.77 -2.17 -14.58
C GLU A 298 -10.98 -2.88 -13.93
N GLY A 299 -12.19 -2.47 -14.29
CA GLY A 299 -13.44 -3.11 -13.82
C GLY A 299 -13.79 -2.91 -12.34
N HIS A 300 -13.04 -2.07 -11.63
CA HIS A 300 -13.22 -1.80 -10.20
C HIS A 300 -14.65 -1.34 -9.86
N CYS A 301 -15.50 -2.27 -9.40
CA CYS A 301 -16.91 -1.98 -9.11
C CYS A 301 -17.10 -0.94 -8.00
N LYS A 302 -16.13 -0.80 -7.08
CA LYS A 302 -16.14 0.15 -5.95
C LYS A 302 -15.68 1.59 -6.28
N LEU A 303 -15.26 1.91 -7.52
CA LEU A 303 -14.74 3.24 -7.87
C LEU A 303 -15.87 4.17 -8.36
N GLY A 304 -15.85 5.44 -7.93
CA GLY A 304 -16.50 6.53 -8.66
C GLY A 304 -17.98 6.84 -8.35
N GLY A 305 -18.45 6.56 -7.13
CA GLY A 305 -19.84 6.86 -6.74
C GLY A 305 -20.87 6.01 -7.51
N THR A 306 -20.46 4.81 -7.93
CA THR A 306 -21.35 3.79 -8.50
C THR A 306 -22.19 3.19 -7.37
N THR A 307 -23.43 2.81 -7.69
CA THR A 307 -24.31 2.07 -6.77
C THR A 307 -24.24 0.55 -6.99
N GLN A 308 -23.27 0.09 -7.78
CA GLN A 308 -23.16 -1.32 -8.17
C GLN A 308 -22.75 -2.21 -7.00
N PRO A 309 -21.74 -1.88 -6.18
CA PRO A 309 -21.42 -2.70 -5.00
C PRO A 309 -22.62 -2.83 -4.06
N ASP A 310 -23.34 -1.74 -3.80
CA ASP A 310 -24.54 -1.73 -2.96
C ASP A 310 -25.65 -2.61 -3.55
N PHE A 311 -25.83 -2.55 -4.88
CA PHE A 311 -26.78 -3.42 -5.59
C PHE A 311 -26.39 -4.90 -5.45
N LEU A 312 -25.13 -5.25 -5.71
CA LEU A 312 -24.63 -6.64 -5.63
C LEU A 312 -24.71 -7.17 -4.19
N GLU A 313 -24.34 -6.35 -3.21
CA GLU A 313 -24.47 -6.67 -1.79
C GLU A 313 -25.94 -6.89 -1.41
N THR A 314 -26.84 -5.98 -1.80
CA THR A 314 -28.28 -6.11 -1.51
C THR A 314 -28.84 -7.37 -2.16
N LEU A 315 -28.48 -7.64 -3.42
CA LEU A 315 -28.91 -8.81 -4.18
C LEU A 315 -28.55 -10.11 -3.46
N VAL A 316 -27.28 -10.29 -3.06
CA VAL A 316 -26.79 -11.48 -2.37
C VAL A 316 -27.37 -11.57 -0.95
N ARG A 317 -27.51 -10.44 -0.25
CA ARG A 317 -28.04 -10.37 1.12
C ARG A 317 -29.52 -10.77 1.19
N GLU A 318 -30.34 -10.26 0.29
CA GLU A 318 -31.80 -10.43 0.30
C GLU A 318 -32.28 -11.74 -0.35
N ARG A 319 -31.40 -12.44 -1.09
CA ARG A 319 -31.74 -13.65 -1.83
C ARG A 319 -30.98 -14.85 -1.28
N PRO A 320 -31.49 -15.53 -0.24
CA PRO A 320 -30.72 -16.52 0.49
C PRO A 320 -30.44 -17.82 -0.24
N HIS A 321 -31.03 -18.02 -1.41
CA HIS A 321 -30.68 -19.10 -2.32
C HIS A 321 -29.33 -18.88 -3.00
N ILE A 322 -28.84 -17.64 -3.11
CA ILE A 322 -27.56 -17.33 -3.74
C ILE A 322 -26.43 -17.67 -2.77
N HIS A 323 -25.78 -18.81 -2.99
CA HIS A 323 -24.63 -19.27 -2.22
C HIS A 323 -23.47 -19.76 -3.11
N PHE A 324 -23.71 -20.08 -4.37
CA PHE A 324 -22.71 -20.48 -5.34
C PHE A 324 -22.75 -19.61 -6.59
N ILE A 325 -21.67 -18.83 -6.81
CA ILE A 325 -21.62 -17.77 -7.82
C ILE A 325 -20.54 -18.08 -8.85
N GLY A 326 -20.92 -18.02 -10.14
CA GLY A 326 -19.99 -18.01 -11.26
C GLY A 326 -19.68 -16.57 -11.69
N GLU A 327 -18.42 -16.26 -11.95
CA GLU A 327 -17.99 -14.92 -12.37
C GLU A 327 -17.12 -15.01 -13.63
N ILE A 328 -17.40 -14.22 -14.66
CA ILE A 328 -16.45 -13.94 -15.74
C ILE A 328 -15.90 -12.54 -15.54
N GLY A 329 -14.57 -12.41 -15.55
CA GLY A 329 -13.87 -11.13 -15.37
C GLY A 329 -13.51 -10.86 -13.91
N PHE A 330 -12.71 -11.73 -13.31
CA PHE A 330 -12.19 -11.53 -11.94
C PHE A 330 -11.47 -10.18 -11.77
N LYS A 331 -10.63 -9.83 -12.75
CA LYS A 331 -9.81 -8.61 -12.76
C LYS A 331 -9.06 -8.43 -11.43
N GLY A 332 -9.38 -7.39 -10.65
CA GLY A 332 -8.78 -7.12 -9.34
C GLY A 332 -9.38 -7.90 -8.17
N GLY A 333 -10.52 -8.59 -8.38
CA GLY A 333 -11.24 -9.35 -7.35
C GLY A 333 -12.30 -8.57 -6.57
N HIS A 334 -12.64 -7.34 -6.97
CA HIS A 334 -13.55 -6.48 -6.21
C HIS A 334 -15.00 -6.98 -6.15
N SER A 335 -15.54 -7.50 -7.25
CA SER A 335 -16.89 -8.11 -7.28
C SER A 335 -16.92 -9.38 -6.45
N SER A 336 -15.94 -10.27 -6.64
CA SER A 336 -15.70 -11.42 -5.76
C SER A 336 -15.62 -11.04 -4.28
N GLU A 337 -14.89 -9.99 -3.91
CA GLU A 337 -14.85 -9.49 -2.53
C GLU A 337 -16.23 -9.07 -2.03
N VAL A 338 -17.01 -8.33 -2.85
CA VAL A 338 -18.38 -7.94 -2.50
C VAL A 338 -19.25 -9.17 -2.22
N PHE A 339 -19.16 -10.21 -3.04
CA PHE A 339 -19.94 -11.43 -2.83
C PHE A 339 -19.54 -12.15 -1.53
N LEU A 340 -18.22 -12.32 -1.31
CA LEU A 340 -17.66 -13.08 -0.19
C LEU A 340 -17.79 -12.37 1.16
N GLN A 341 -17.74 -11.03 1.17
CA GLN A 341 -17.92 -10.22 2.38
C GLN A 341 -19.40 -10.14 2.80
N THR A 342 -20.33 -10.22 1.85
CA THR A 342 -21.77 -10.03 2.11
C THR A 342 -22.32 -11.18 2.96
N ARG A 343 -21.85 -12.40 2.71
CA ARG A 343 -22.33 -13.62 3.39
C ARG A 343 -21.20 -14.64 3.59
N HIS A 344 -21.27 -15.34 4.72
CA HIS A 344 -20.24 -16.31 5.11
C HIS A 344 -20.34 -17.66 4.38
N ASP A 345 -21.49 -17.98 3.80
CA ASP A 345 -21.78 -19.22 3.08
C ASP A 345 -21.62 -19.10 1.55
N THR A 346 -21.31 -17.91 1.04
CA THR A 346 -21.06 -17.68 -0.39
C THR A 346 -19.73 -18.28 -0.83
N GLN A 347 -19.75 -18.99 -1.95
CA GLN A 347 -18.59 -19.46 -2.71
C GLN A 347 -18.60 -18.87 -4.12
N VAL A 348 -17.42 -18.54 -4.64
CA VAL A 348 -17.27 -17.91 -5.96
C VAL A 348 -16.25 -18.67 -6.81
N ILE A 349 -16.62 -18.98 -8.05
CA ILE A 349 -15.69 -19.44 -9.09
C ILE A 349 -15.58 -18.36 -10.15
N SER A 350 -14.39 -17.79 -10.30
CA SER A 350 -14.12 -16.76 -11.30
C SER A 350 -13.31 -17.32 -12.48
N PHE A 351 -13.64 -16.86 -13.68
CA PHE A 351 -12.91 -17.11 -14.92
C PHE A 351 -12.26 -15.80 -15.37
N ASP A 352 -10.96 -15.82 -15.63
CA ASP A 352 -10.22 -14.63 -16.06
C ASP A 352 -9.04 -14.98 -16.97
N ILE A 353 -8.80 -14.15 -17.97
CA ILE A 353 -7.68 -14.32 -18.90
C ILE A 353 -6.30 -14.08 -18.25
N ALA A 354 -6.28 -13.45 -17.07
CA ALA A 354 -5.09 -13.06 -16.33
C ALA A 354 -4.12 -12.17 -17.14
N SER A 355 -4.67 -11.25 -17.95
CA SER A 355 -3.87 -10.32 -18.77
C SER A 355 -3.13 -9.26 -17.95
N HIS A 356 -3.44 -9.13 -16.66
CA HIS A 356 -2.83 -8.17 -15.75
C HIS A 356 -2.27 -8.85 -14.51
N GLU A 357 -1.10 -8.39 -14.05
CA GLU A 357 -0.42 -8.96 -12.87
C GLU A 357 -1.22 -8.81 -11.57
N TYR A 358 -2.11 -7.81 -11.49
CA TYR A 358 -2.97 -7.61 -10.32
C TYR A 358 -3.97 -8.74 -10.09
N VAL A 359 -4.25 -9.58 -11.09
CA VAL A 359 -5.14 -10.75 -10.97
C VAL A 359 -4.60 -11.73 -9.93
N ALA A 360 -3.30 -12.02 -9.99
CA ALA A 360 -2.67 -12.91 -9.01
C ALA A 360 -2.66 -12.31 -7.60
N VAL A 361 -2.49 -10.99 -7.49
CA VAL A 361 -2.49 -10.28 -6.21
C VAL A 361 -3.88 -10.23 -5.57
N GLY A 362 -4.92 -9.93 -6.36
CA GLY A 362 -6.30 -9.96 -5.89
C GLY A 362 -6.70 -11.36 -5.43
N LYS A 363 -6.25 -12.39 -6.16
CA LYS A 363 -6.43 -13.79 -5.76
C LYS A 363 -5.76 -14.10 -4.43
N GLU A 364 -4.50 -13.73 -4.24
CA GLU A 364 -3.79 -13.92 -2.97
C GLU A 364 -4.53 -13.26 -1.80
N TYR A 365 -5.01 -12.03 -1.98
CA TYR A 365 -5.80 -11.34 -0.95
C TYR A 365 -7.08 -12.11 -0.58
N LEU A 366 -7.85 -12.57 -1.58
CA LEU A 366 -9.08 -13.31 -1.32
C LEU A 366 -8.81 -14.66 -0.64
N ASP A 367 -7.70 -15.33 -0.96
CA ASP A 367 -7.30 -16.57 -0.31
C ASP A 367 -6.96 -16.37 1.17
N ILE A 368 -6.34 -15.25 1.51
CA ILE A 368 -6.04 -14.90 2.90
C ILE A 368 -7.33 -14.52 3.65
N LYS A 369 -8.17 -13.67 3.05
CA LYS A 369 -9.34 -13.09 3.75
C LYS A 369 -10.57 -14.00 3.76
N TYR A 370 -10.74 -14.82 2.73
CA TYR A 370 -11.91 -15.69 2.53
C TYR A 370 -11.45 -17.13 2.23
N PRO A 371 -10.70 -17.78 3.14
CA PRO A 371 -10.02 -19.04 2.87
C PRO A 371 -11.00 -20.13 2.43
N GLY A 372 -10.70 -20.76 1.28
CA GLY A 372 -11.48 -21.86 0.72
C GLY A 372 -12.82 -21.47 0.08
N ARG A 373 -13.13 -20.17 -0.06
CA ARG A 373 -14.41 -19.70 -0.64
C ARG A 373 -14.29 -19.13 -2.06
N HIS A 374 -13.08 -19.00 -2.60
CA HIS A 374 -12.85 -18.48 -3.94
C HIS A 374 -11.96 -19.43 -4.76
N GLN A 375 -12.36 -19.70 -6.01
CA GLN A 375 -11.53 -20.38 -7.00
C GLN A 375 -11.34 -19.47 -8.22
N LEU A 376 -10.12 -19.41 -8.74
CA LEU A 376 -9.80 -18.69 -9.98
C LEU A 376 -9.37 -19.69 -11.06
N ILE A 377 -10.07 -19.68 -12.18
CA ILE A 377 -9.74 -20.46 -13.39
C ILE A 377 -9.14 -19.49 -14.40
N ILE A 378 -7.86 -19.69 -14.72
CA ILE A 378 -7.13 -18.82 -15.64
C ILE A 378 -7.28 -19.35 -17.06
N GLY A 379 -7.83 -18.53 -17.95
CA GLY A 379 -8.00 -18.86 -19.36
C GLY A 379 -8.94 -17.90 -20.10
N ASN A 380 -9.01 -18.05 -21.41
CA ASN A 380 -10.02 -17.39 -22.23
C ASN A 380 -11.41 -17.90 -21.84
N SER A 381 -12.36 -17.03 -21.47
CA SER A 381 -13.71 -17.43 -21.05
C SER A 381 -14.48 -18.19 -22.13
N MET A 382 -14.18 -17.91 -23.41
CA MET A 382 -14.78 -18.64 -24.54
C MET A 382 -14.37 -20.11 -24.62
N GLU A 383 -13.31 -20.52 -23.90
CA GLU A 383 -12.77 -21.89 -23.87
C GLU A 383 -12.93 -22.49 -22.47
N SER A 384 -12.48 -21.78 -21.44
CA SER A 384 -12.45 -22.25 -20.05
C SER A 384 -13.83 -22.46 -19.43
N VAL A 385 -14.86 -21.67 -19.82
CA VAL A 385 -16.23 -21.86 -19.31
C VAL A 385 -16.85 -23.15 -19.89
N PRO A 386 -16.84 -23.38 -21.22
CA PRO A 386 -17.24 -24.67 -21.78
C PRO A 386 -16.48 -25.87 -21.22
N GLU A 387 -15.14 -25.80 -21.14
CA GLU A 387 -14.32 -26.89 -20.58
C GLU A 387 -14.71 -27.21 -19.14
N PHE A 388 -14.89 -26.18 -18.30
CA PHE A 388 -15.35 -26.37 -16.92
C PHE A 388 -16.74 -27.01 -16.84
N SER A 389 -17.66 -26.63 -17.73
CA SER A 389 -19.00 -27.21 -17.81
C SER A 389 -18.98 -28.68 -18.24
N GLU A 390 -18.09 -29.06 -19.16
CA GLU A 390 -17.92 -30.45 -19.59
C GLU A 390 -17.32 -31.31 -18.47
N ASP A 391 -16.34 -30.79 -17.75
CA ASP A 391 -15.69 -31.48 -16.62
C ASP A 391 -16.59 -31.56 -15.38
N ASN A 392 -17.56 -30.66 -15.24
CA ASN A 392 -18.44 -30.54 -14.07
C ASN A 392 -19.93 -30.49 -14.47
N PRO A 393 -20.48 -31.56 -15.08
CA PRO A 393 -21.82 -31.54 -15.70
C PRO A 393 -22.99 -31.40 -14.71
N SER A 394 -22.73 -31.54 -13.40
CA SER A 394 -23.73 -31.34 -12.34
C SER A 394 -23.68 -29.95 -11.71
N THR A 395 -22.75 -29.09 -12.13
CA THR A 395 -22.59 -27.75 -11.58
C THR A 395 -23.66 -26.82 -12.14
N VAL A 396 -24.41 -26.19 -11.23
CA VAL A 396 -25.34 -25.10 -11.53
C VAL A 396 -25.05 -23.97 -10.56
N PHE A 397 -24.82 -22.77 -11.07
CA PHE A 397 -24.65 -21.58 -10.24
C PHE A 397 -26.01 -20.99 -9.85
N ASP A 398 -26.13 -20.50 -8.62
CA ASP A 398 -27.33 -19.74 -8.20
C ASP A 398 -27.32 -18.32 -8.80
N MET A 399 -26.14 -17.81 -9.11
CA MET A 399 -25.92 -16.52 -9.76
C MET A 399 -24.71 -16.58 -10.69
N VAL A 400 -24.82 -15.95 -11.85
CA VAL A 400 -23.69 -15.68 -12.74
C VAL A 400 -23.52 -14.17 -12.92
N PHE A 401 -22.28 -13.69 -12.78
CA PHE A 401 -21.89 -12.29 -12.99
C PHE A 401 -20.93 -12.21 -14.18
N ILE A 402 -21.32 -11.47 -15.21
CA ILE A 402 -20.58 -11.39 -16.49
C ILE A 402 -20.02 -9.97 -16.66
N ASP A 403 -18.71 -9.84 -16.45
CA ASP A 403 -17.90 -8.62 -16.65
C ASP A 403 -16.61 -8.94 -17.44
N GLY A 404 -16.79 -9.71 -18.52
CA GLY A 404 -15.72 -10.23 -19.36
C GLY A 404 -15.22 -9.26 -20.45
N GLY A 405 -14.93 -9.80 -21.62
CA GLY A 405 -14.36 -9.02 -22.72
C GLY A 405 -15.40 -8.11 -23.39
N HIS A 406 -14.98 -6.87 -23.72
CA HIS A 406 -15.89 -5.86 -24.29
C HIS A 406 -16.15 -6.02 -25.80
N GLY A 407 -15.55 -7.01 -26.46
CA GLY A 407 -15.84 -7.31 -27.87
C GLY A 407 -17.21 -7.98 -28.00
N TYR A 408 -18.02 -7.58 -28.99
CA TYR A 408 -19.38 -8.14 -29.17
C TYR A 408 -19.41 -9.68 -29.21
N GLY A 409 -18.49 -10.31 -29.95
CA GLY A 409 -18.44 -11.77 -30.03
C GLY A 409 -18.02 -12.44 -28.72
N ILE A 410 -17.17 -11.78 -27.93
CA ILE A 410 -16.73 -12.27 -26.61
C ILE A 410 -17.90 -12.16 -25.63
N ALA A 411 -18.52 -10.98 -25.53
CA ALA A 411 -19.67 -10.77 -24.65
C ALA A 411 -20.85 -11.70 -24.98
N LEU A 412 -21.12 -11.93 -26.27
CA LEU A 412 -22.15 -12.89 -26.70
C LEU A 412 -21.79 -14.32 -26.29
N ALA A 413 -20.55 -14.74 -26.50
CA ALA A 413 -20.08 -16.07 -26.10
C ALA A 413 -20.10 -16.25 -24.58
N ASP A 414 -19.70 -15.24 -23.80
CA ASP A 414 -19.74 -15.26 -22.33
C ASP A 414 -21.18 -15.48 -21.82
N ILE A 415 -22.16 -14.77 -22.40
CA ILE A 415 -23.58 -14.95 -22.06
C ILE A 415 -24.07 -16.35 -22.45
N ILE A 416 -23.74 -16.84 -23.65
CA ILE A 416 -24.22 -18.15 -24.12
C ILE A 416 -23.58 -19.29 -23.34
N ASN A 417 -22.26 -19.26 -23.13
CA ASN A 417 -21.53 -20.35 -22.49
C ASN A 417 -21.95 -20.54 -21.02
N MET A 418 -22.26 -19.45 -20.30
CA MET A 418 -22.74 -19.54 -18.91
C MET A 418 -24.13 -20.18 -18.78
N GLN A 419 -24.91 -20.28 -19.86
CA GLN A 419 -26.22 -20.94 -19.84
C GLN A 419 -26.12 -22.42 -19.46
N ALA A 420 -25.03 -23.11 -19.86
CA ALA A 420 -24.80 -24.51 -19.54
C ALA A 420 -24.53 -24.76 -18.05
N LEU A 421 -24.12 -23.72 -17.31
CA LEU A 421 -23.86 -23.74 -15.86
C LEU A 421 -24.99 -23.06 -15.08
N SER A 422 -26.17 -22.91 -15.68
CA SER A 422 -27.32 -22.20 -15.13
C SER A 422 -28.61 -23.02 -15.28
N ASP A 423 -29.63 -22.68 -14.50
CA ASP A 423 -31.00 -23.16 -14.62
C ASP A 423 -32.02 -21.99 -14.61
N GLU A 424 -33.32 -22.28 -14.58
CA GLU A 424 -34.37 -21.25 -14.53
C GLU A 424 -34.36 -20.38 -13.26
N ASN A 425 -33.67 -20.84 -12.21
CA ASN A 425 -33.51 -20.16 -10.91
C ASN A 425 -32.16 -19.47 -10.77
N THR A 426 -31.25 -19.55 -11.74
CA THR A 426 -29.98 -18.81 -11.78
C THR A 426 -30.20 -17.33 -12.06
N VAL A 427 -29.68 -16.45 -11.19
CA VAL A 427 -29.72 -14.99 -11.40
C VAL A 427 -28.58 -14.61 -12.34
N VAL A 428 -28.88 -13.93 -13.45
CA VAL A 428 -27.86 -13.51 -14.41
C VAL A 428 -27.65 -12.00 -14.28
N ILE A 429 -26.42 -11.56 -14.03
CA ILE A 429 -26.03 -10.16 -14.09
C ILE A 429 -25.08 -9.95 -15.27
N VAL A 430 -25.46 -9.06 -16.20
CA VAL A 430 -24.60 -8.65 -17.32
C VAL A 430 -24.13 -7.22 -17.07
N ASP A 431 -22.83 -7.03 -16.84
CA ASP A 431 -22.23 -5.71 -16.56
C ASP A 431 -21.84 -4.98 -17.86
N ASP A 432 -21.37 -3.73 -17.72
CA ASP A 432 -20.81 -2.90 -18.78
C ASP A 432 -21.74 -2.63 -19.99
N LEU A 433 -23.05 -2.60 -19.77
CA LEU A 433 -24.08 -2.25 -20.77
C LEU A 433 -24.00 -0.79 -21.27
N THR A 434 -23.13 0.03 -20.69
CA THR A 434 -22.76 1.33 -21.27
C THR A 434 -21.84 1.22 -22.48
N ILE A 435 -21.22 0.06 -22.69
CA ILE A 435 -20.35 -0.23 -23.82
C ILE A 435 -21.21 -0.74 -25.00
N PRO A 436 -21.18 -0.08 -26.16
CA PRO A 436 -22.11 -0.39 -27.27
C PRO A 436 -22.04 -1.84 -27.76
N THR A 437 -20.86 -2.45 -27.76
CA THR A 437 -20.65 -3.83 -28.21
C THR A 437 -21.21 -4.85 -27.23
N VAL A 438 -21.05 -4.63 -25.92
CA VAL A 438 -21.65 -5.46 -24.86
C VAL A 438 -23.16 -5.30 -24.88
N ARG A 439 -23.66 -4.05 -24.97
CA ARG A 439 -25.09 -3.76 -25.12
C ARG A 439 -25.72 -4.46 -26.31
N LYS A 440 -25.04 -4.47 -27.46
CA LYS A 440 -25.51 -5.18 -28.66
C LYS A 440 -25.64 -6.69 -28.45
N ALA A 441 -24.65 -7.32 -27.81
CA ALA A 441 -24.70 -8.75 -27.50
C ALA A 441 -25.85 -9.07 -26.53
N TYR A 442 -26.01 -8.25 -25.50
CA TYR A 442 -27.13 -8.32 -24.56
C TYR A 442 -28.50 -8.22 -25.26
N ASP A 443 -28.70 -7.19 -26.08
CA ASP A 443 -29.97 -6.96 -26.80
C ASP A 443 -30.30 -8.16 -27.72
N GLU A 444 -29.30 -8.72 -28.41
CA GLU A 444 -29.48 -9.90 -29.26
C GLU A 444 -29.89 -11.15 -28.46
N CYS A 445 -29.35 -11.34 -27.25
CA CYS A 445 -29.79 -12.42 -26.37
C CYS A 445 -31.24 -12.24 -25.89
N ILE A 446 -31.69 -11.00 -25.68
CA ILE A 446 -33.10 -10.71 -25.36
C ILE A 446 -34.00 -10.96 -26.57
N GLU A 447 -33.62 -10.46 -27.75
CA GLU A 447 -34.39 -10.59 -28.99
C GLU A 447 -34.57 -12.06 -29.42
N ASN A 448 -33.54 -12.88 -29.21
CA ASN A 448 -33.56 -14.31 -29.52
C ASN A 448 -34.17 -15.17 -28.40
N GLY A 449 -34.64 -14.56 -27.31
CA GLY A 449 -35.23 -15.28 -26.17
C GLY A 449 -34.25 -16.17 -25.41
N ILE A 450 -32.95 -15.86 -25.44
CA ILE A 450 -31.93 -16.53 -24.62
C ILE A 450 -32.00 -15.98 -23.19
N LEU A 451 -32.14 -14.66 -23.06
CA LEU A 451 -32.29 -13.96 -21.79
C LEU A 451 -33.68 -13.32 -21.68
N LYS A 452 -34.16 -13.20 -20.44
CA LYS A 452 -35.28 -12.35 -20.06
C LYS A 452 -34.80 -11.29 -19.07
N GLU A 453 -34.95 -10.02 -19.44
CA GLU A 453 -34.65 -8.87 -18.58
C GLU A 453 -35.63 -8.85 -17.39
N ILE A 454 -35.08 -8.67 -16.19
CA ILE A 454 -35.82 -8.43 -14.94
C ILE A 454 -35.74 -6.96 -14.57
N SER A 455 -34.53 -6.39 -14.59
CA SER A 455 -34.32 -4.97 -14.30
C SER A 455 -33.05 -4.46 -14.97
N LEU A 456 -33.06 -3.18 -15.35
CA LEU A 456 -31.92 -2.49 -15.94
C LEU A 456 -31.48 -1.35 -15.02
N HIS A 457 -30.18 -1.30 -14.72
CA HIS A 457 -29.60 -0.35 -13.80
C HIS A 457 -28.54 0.50 -14.49
N ARG A 458 -28.42 1.75 -14.04
CA ARG A 458 -27.40 2.66 -14.54
C ARG A 458 -26.91 3.57 -13.43
N SER A 459 -25.60 3.71 -13.36
CA SER A 459 -24.92 4.74 -12.58
C SER A 459 -24.12 5.65 -13.54
N LYS A 460 -23.43 6.67 -13.00
CA LYS A 460 -22.77 7.70 -13.81
C LYS A 460 -21.90 7.16 -14.94
N HIS A 461 -21.16 6.08 -14.70
CA HIS A 461 -20.21 5.49 -15.65
C HIS A 461 -20.40 3.99 -15.88
N LYS A 462 -21.36 3.33 -15.23
CA LYS A 462 -21.64 1.90 -15.39
C LYS A 462 -23.12 1.65 -15.68
N GLY A 463 -23.42 0.55 -16.37
CA GLY A 463 -24.77 0.04 -16.53
C GLY A 463 -24.75 -1.47 -16.54
N TRP A 464 -25.72 -2.09 -15.87
CA TRP A 464 -25.83 -3.54 -15.76
C TRP A 464 -27.30 -3.96 -15.78
N ALA A 465 -27.58 -5.19 -16.19
CA ALA A 465 -28.92 -5.75 -16.15
C ALA A 465 -28.98 -6.97 -15.23
N GLU A 466 -30.10 -7.13 -14.55
CA GLU A 466 -30.51 -8.38 -13.93
C GLU A 466 -31.41 -9.14 -14.90
N CYS A 467 -31.13 -10.43 -15.09
CA CYS A 467 -31.75 -11.30 -16.09
C CYS A 467 -31.97 -12.72 -15.55
N ARG A 468 -32.68 -13.52 -16.36
CA ARG A 468 -32.78 -14.98 -16.27
C ARG A 468 -32.57 -15.59 -17.64
N TYR A 469 -32.00 -16.80 -17.72
CA TYR A 469 -32.05 -17.58 -18.96
C TYR A 469 -33.48 -18.06 -19.24
N GLN A 470 -33.81 -18.27 -20.51
CA GLN A 470 -35.04 -18.95 -20.91
C GLN A 470 -34.70 -20.36 -21.42
N TYR A 471 -35.51 -21.34 -21.01
CA TYR A 471 -35.39 -22.76 -21.36
C TYR A 471 -36.64 -23.25 -22.09
#